data_AF-A0A1S8WQ81-F1
#
_entry.id   AF-A0A1S8WQ81-F1
#
_cell.length_a   1.000
_cell.length_b   1.000
_cell.length_c   1.000
_cell.angle_alpha   90.00
_cell.angle_beta   90.00
_cell.angle_gamma   90.00
#
_symmetry.space_group_name_H-M   'P 1'
#
loop_
_entity.id
_entity.type
_entity.pdbx_description
1 polymer ?
#
loop_
_entity_poly.entity_id
_entity_poly.type
_entity_poly.pdbx_seq_one_letter_code
_entity_poly.pdbx_strand_id
1 'polypeptide(L)'
;MSIYCASLLVMAGANGETLQQMQQVLHIPPKLRSDAIHQSYGPTISKYFEASSDVDLNLANRLFLLNSIDIRPEYSALIATCYKALVQLLTELPDLEAKIRHIITWVTKNKKDKIEEL
;
A
#
# COMPACT_ATOMS: atom_id res chain seq x y z
N MET A 1 -10.96 -3.45 5.28
CA MET A 1 -10.06 -2.33 5.64
C MET A 1 -8.67 -2.45 5.00
N SER A 2 -7.98 -3.60 5.03
CA SER A 2 -6.67 -3.77 4.37
C SER A 2 -6.71 -3.50 2.86
N ILE A 3 -7.65 -4.11 2.13
CA ILE A 3 -7.82 -3.90 0.68
C ILE A 3 -8.09 -2.43 0.39
N TYR A 4 -8.95 -1.77 1.18
CA TYR A 4 -9.24 -0.35 1.03
C TYR A 4 -7.98 0.53 1.17
N CYS A 5 -7.13 0.25 2.17
CA CYS A 5 -5.86 0.93 2.34
C CYS A 5 -4.91 0.68 1.15
N ALA A 6 -4.83 -0.57 0.66
CA ALA A 6 -4.05 -0.89 -0.54
C ALA A 6 -4.59 -0.18 -1.79
N SER A 7 -5.91 -0.07 -1.96
CA SER A 7 -6.51 0.68 -3.05
C SER A 7 -6.23 2.17 -2.95
N LEU A 8 -6.20 2.75 -1.75
CA LEU A 8 -5.80 4.15 -1.55
C LEU A 8 -4.32 4.39 -1.89
N LEU A 9 -3.43 3.43 -1.61
CA LEU A 9 -2.02 3.48 -2.03
C LEU A 9 -1.87 3.55 -3.55
N VAL A 10 -2.66 2.74 -4.26
CA VAL A 10 -2.68 2.74 -5.74
C VAL A 10 -3.31 4.04 -6.26
N MET A 11 -4.38 4.53 -5.61
CA MET A 11 -5.06 5.77 -5.98
C MET A 11 -4.13 6.98 -5.87
N ALA A 12 -3.23 7.01 -4.90
CA ALA A 12 -2.23 8.08 -4.71
C ALA A 12 -1.27 8.25 -5.90
N GLY A 13 -1.12 7.22 -6.74
CA GLY A 13 -0.32 7.27 -7.95
C GLY A 13 -1.14 7.43 -9.24
N ALA A 14 -2.47 7.35 -9.14
CA ALA A 14 -3.37 7.40 -10.29
C ALA A 14 -3.65 8.85 -10.71
N ASN A 15 -3.99 9.05 -11.99
CA ASN A 15 -4.42 10.34 -12.52
C ASN A 15 -5.49 10.14 -13.60
N GLY A 16 -6.12 11.22 -14.05
CA GLY A 16 -7.10 11.23 -15.14
C GLY A 16 -8.28 10.31 -14.87
N GLU A 17 -8.68 9.52 -15.88
CA GLU A 17 -9.81 8.61 -15.81
C GLU A 17 -9.62 7.51 -14.76
N THR A 18 -8.42 6.95 -14.63
CA THR A 18 -8.11 5.93 -13.61
C THR A 18 -8.37 6.46 -12.21
N LEU A 19 -7.95 7.70 -11.92
CA LEU A 19 -8.22 8.32 -10.62
C LEU A 19 -9.73 8.50 -10.39
N GLN A 20 -10.47 8.95 -11.40
CA GLN A 20 -11.93 9.14 -11.30
C GLN A 20 -12.66 7.81 -11.02
N GLN A 21 -12.31 6.75 -11.73
CA GLN A 21 -12.88 5.41 -11.51
C GLN A 21 -12.58 4.91 -10.10
N MET A 22 -11.35 5.08 -9.61
CA MET A 22 -10.97 4.70 -8.25
C MET A 22 -11.73 5.52 -7.20
N GLN A 23 -11.87 6.83 -7.38
CA GLN A 23 -12.64 7.69 -6.49
C GLN A 23 -14.11 7.27 -6.41
N GLN A 24 -14.70 6.83 -7.53
CA GLN A 24 -16.06 6.35 -7.57
C GLN A 24 -16.22 5.01 -6.83
N VAL A 25 -15.37 4.03 -7.12
CA VAL A 25 -15.43 2.69 -6.52
C VAL A 25 -15.13 2.72 -5.02
N LEU A 26 -14.19 3.56 -4.59
CA LEU A 26 -13.86 3.74 -3.17
C LEU A 26 -14.84 4.67 -2.45
N HIS A 27 -15.88 5.16 -3.14
CA HIS A 27 -16.89 6.08 -2.60
C HIS A 27 -16.28 7.34 -1.96
N ILE A 28 -15.23 7.88 -2.59
CA ILE A 28 -14.56 9.09 -2.11
C ILE A 28 -15.50 10.30 -2.24
N PRO A 29 -15.84 10.98 -1.13
CA PRO A 29 -16.72 12.14 -1.16
C PRO A 29 -16.15 13.22 -2.08
N PRO A 30 -16.96 13.90 -2.91
CA PRO A 30 -16.49 14.95 -3.83
C PRO A 30 -15.63 16.02 -3.16
N LYS A 31 -15.98 16.40 -1.92
CA LYS A 31 -15.25 17.38 -1.10
C LYS A 31 -13.82 16.96 -0.72
N LEU A 32 -13.50 15.68 -0.89
CA LEU A 32 -12.23 15.05 -0.51
C LEU A 32 -11.49 14.50 -1.73
N ARG A 33 -11.92 14.80 -2.96
CA ARG A 33 -11.27 14.28 -4.19
C ARG A 33 -9.96 14.97 -4.57
N SER A 34 -9.42 15.84 -3.71
CA SER A 34 -8.07 16.40 -3.86
C SER A 34 -7.03 15.48 -3.22
N ASP A 35 -5.75 15.75 -3.49
CA ASP A 35 -4.61 15.07 -2.84
C ASP A 35 -4.65 15.14 -1.31
N ALA A 36 -5.47 16.03 -0.75
CA ALA A 36 -5.72 16.16 0.68
C ALA A 36 -6.32 14.89 1.30
N ILE A 37 -6.93 13.96 0.54
CA ILE A 37 -7.44 12.71 1.12
C ILE A 37 -6.35 11.87 1.75
N HIS A 38 -5.17 11.80 1.12
CA HIS A 38 -4.06 11.01 1.60
C HIS A 38 -3.53 11.59 2.91
N GLN A 39 -3.45 12.92 3.01
CA GLN A 39 -3.00 13.63 4.19
C GLN A 39 -4.01 13.61 5.34
N SER A 40 -5.31 13.69 5.03
CA SER A 40 -6.38 13.78 6.04
C SER A 40 -6.81 12.41 6.58
N TYR A 41 -6.92 11.40 5.72
CA TYR A 41 -7.41 10.07 6.11
C TYR A 41 -6.33 9.01 6.20
N GLY A 42 -5.25 9.13 5.43
CA GLY A 42 -4.15 8.15 5.44
C GLY A 42 -3.62 7.89 6.86
N PRO A 43 -3.21 8.93 7.62
CA PRO A 43 -2.73 8.74 8.99
C PRO A 43 -3.76 8.11 9.92
N THR A 44 -5.03 8.51 9.79
CA THR A 44 -6.13 7.96 10.60
C THR A 44 -6.34 6.48 10.33
N ILE A 45 -6.37 6.09 9.06
CA ILE A 45 -6.47 4.69 8.63
C ILE A 45 -5.24 3.91 9.11
N SER A 46 -4.03 4.48 9.00
CA SER A 46 -2.79 3.86 9.45
C SER A 46 -2.76 3.62 10.96
N LYS A 47 -3.31 4.54 11.77
CA LYS A 47 -3.41 4.38 13.22
C LYS A 47 -4.28 3.20 13.64
N TYR A 48 -5.36 2.91 12.90
CA TYR A 48 -6.16 1.71 13.16
C TYR A 48 -5.38 0.41 12.95
N PHE A 49 -4.24 0.49 12.26
CA PHE A 49 -3.37 -0.65 11.96
C PHE A 49 -2.09 -0.68 12.80
N GLU A 50 -1.95 0.24 13.74
CA GLU A 50 -0.91 0.17 14.76
C GLU A 50 -1.37 -0.75 15.89
N ALA A 51 -0.47 -1.61 16.36
CA ALA A 51 -0.74 -2.47 17.51
C ALA A 51 -1.07 -1.61 18.73
N SER A 52 -2.17 -1.92 19.40
CA SER A 52 -2.55 -1.31 20.68
C SER A 52 -2.22 -2.27 21.82
N SER A 53 -2.28 -1.78 23.07
CA SER A 53 -2.08 -2.61 24.27
C SER A 53 -3.04 -3.80 24.35
N ASP A 54 -4.20 -3.69 23.70
CA ASP A 54 -5.30 -4.63 23.85
C ASP A 54 -5.51 -5.52 22.60
N VAL A 55 -4.93 -5.14 21.45
CA VAL A 55 -5.09 -5.85 20.17
C VAL A 55 -3.78 -5.86 19.38
N ASP A 56 -3.27 -7.07 19.09
CA ASP A 56 -2.13 -7.29 18.20
C ASP A 56 -2.61 -7.29 16.74
N LEU A 57 -2.95 -6.10 16.23
CA LEU A 57 -3.26 -5.88 14.82
C LEU A 57 -2.04 -5.27 14.13
N ASN A 58 -1.46 -5.99 13.17
CA ASN A 58 -0.30 -5.51 12.41
C ASN A 58 -0.62 -5.60 10.91
N LEU A 59 -0.91 -4.46 10.28
CA LEU A 59 -1.11 -4.38 8.84
C LEU A 59 0.11 -3.75 8.17
N ALA A 60 0.86 -4.57 7.44
CA ALA A 60 1.94 -4.11 6.59
C ALA A 60 1.51 -4.18 5.12
N ASN A 61 1.43 -3.03 4.45
CA ASN A 61 1.23 -2.94 3.00
C ASN A 61 2.57 -2.58 2.34
N ARG A 62 2.93 -3.30 1.28
CA ARG A 62 4.10 -3.01 0.43
C ARG A 62 3.71 -3.18 -1.03
N LEU A 63 4.13 -2.24 -1.86
CA LEU A 63 4.02 -2.37 -3.31
C LEU A 63 5.30 -2.99 -3.85
N PHE A 64 5.18 -4.02 -4.67
CA PHE A 64 6.31 -4.69 -5.31
C PHE A 64 6.27 -4.40 -6.80
N LEU A 65 7.37 -3.89 -7.33
CA LEU A 65 7.53 -3.62 -8.76
C LEU A 65 8.36 -4.74 -9.37
N LEU A 66 7.76 -5.47 -10.32
CA LEU A 66 8.41 -6.57 -11.01
C LEU A 66 9.42 -6.09 -12.06
N ASN A 67 9.15 -4.92 -12.63
CA ASN A 67 9.92 -4.29 -13.69
C ASN A 67 10.44 -2.93 -13.21
N SER A 68 11.58 -2.50 -13.74
CA SER A 68 12.15 -1.19 -13.45
C SER A 68 11.25 -0.10 -14.02
N ILE A 69 10.71 0.73 -13.13
CA ILE A 69 10.07 1.99 -13.46
C ILE A 69 10.59 3.05 -12.49
N ASP A 70 10.80 4.26 -12.99
CA ASP A 70 11.19 5.37 -12.13
C ASP A 70 9.99 5.82 -11.31
N ILE A 71 10.09 5.61 -10.01
CA ILE A 71 9.08 6.09 -9.06
C ILE A 71 9.43 7.51 -8.67
N ARG A 72 8.48 8.41 -8.94
CA ARG A 72 8.53 9.79 -8.50
C ARG A 72 8.76 9.87 -6.98
N PRO A 73 9.80 10.59 -6.50
CA PRO A 73 10.10 10.69 -5.07
C PRO A 73 8.91 11.20 -4.24
N GLU A 74 8.08 12.07 -4.82
CA GLU A 74 6.88 12.63 -4.18
C GLU A 74 5.87 11.54 -3.84
N TYR A 75 5.69 10.54 -4.73
CA TYR A 75 4.81 9.41 -4.48
C TYR A 75 5.34 8.55 -3.33
N SER A 76 6.63 8.20 -3.36
CA SER A 76 7.28 7.42 -2.30
C SER A 76 7.17 8.11 -0.95
N ALA A 77 7.41 9.43 -0.90
CA ALA A 77 7.27 10.22 0.32
C ALA A 77 5.83 10.23 0.83
N LEU A 78 4.85 10.46 -0.06
CA LEU A 78 3.44 10.48 0.30
C LEU A 78 2.99 9.17 0.93
N ILE A 79 3.31 8.02 0.32
CA ILE A 79 2.88 6.72 0.85
C ILE A 79 3.61 6.31 2.13
N ALA A 80 4.87 6.70 2.27
CA ALA A 80 5.64 6.44 3.50
C ALA A 80 5.04 7.25 4.66
N THR A 81 4.73 8.53 4.44
CA THR A 81 4.17 9.41 5.48
C THR A 81 2.72 9.07 5.81
N CYS A 82 1.86 8.89 4.79
CA CYS A 82 0.42 8.77 5.00
C CYS A 82 -0.02 7.34 5.31
N TYR A 83 0.74 6.33 4.87
CA TYR A 83 0.31 4.93 4.92
C TYR A 83 1.34 3.98 5.53
N LYS A 84 2.52 4.49 5.94
CA LYS A 84 3.66 3.68 6.43
C LYS A 84 4.03 2.55 5.46
N ALA A 85 3.76 2.75 4.17
CA ALA A 85 3.98 1.77 3.12
C ALA A 85 5.25 2.13 2.33
N LEU A 86 5.83 1.13 1.68
CA LEU A 86 7.01 1.29 0.85
C LEU A 86 6.79 0.63 -0.52
N VAL A 87 7.51 1.14 -1.51
CA VAL A 87 7.69 0.47 -2.81
C VAL A 87 9.02 -0.28 -2.80
N GLN A 88 9.01 -1.55 -3.18
CA GLN A 88 10.22 -2.34 -3.38
C GLN A 88 10.35 -2.75 -4.84
N LEU A 89 11.47 -2.42 -5.46
CA LEU A 89 11.83 -2.90 -6.77
C LEU A 89 12.46 -4.30 -6.67
N LEU A 90 12.03 -5.23 -7.52
CA LEU A 90 12.48 -6.63 -7.52
C LEU A 90 13.34 -6.98 -8.74
N THR A 91 13.94 -5.99 -9.41
CA THR A 91 14.75 -6.19 -10.62
C THR A 91 16.01 -7.02 -10.40
N GLU A 92 16.55 -7.00 -9.18
CA GLU A 92 17.76 -7.75 -8.81
C GLU A 92 17.51 -9.25 -8.63
N LEU A 93 16.25 -9.69 -8.62
CA LEU A 93 15.90 -11.11 -8.47
C LEU A 93 15.91 -11.81 -9.84
N PRO A 94 16.50 -13.02 -9.92
CA PRO A 94 16.90 -13.65 -11.17
C PRO A 94 15.72 -14.08 -12.05
N ASP A 95 14.62 -14.49 -11.45
CA ASP A 95 13.46 -15.04 -12.15
C ASP A 95 12.14 -14.74 -11.41
N LEU A 96 11.02 -15.07 -12.05
CA LEU A 96 9.69 -14.84 -11.49
C LEU A 96 9.44 -15.63 -10.21
N GLU A 97 9.94 -16.86 -10.10
CA GLU A 97 9.77 -17.70 -8.90
C GLU A 97 10.51 -17.10 -7.70
N ALA A 98 11.70 -16.58 -7.90
CA ALA A 98 12.46 -15.86 -6.88
C ALA A 98 11.72 -14.60 -6.41
N LYS A 99 11.11 -13.84 -7.34
CA LYS A 99 10.27 -12.67 -7.01
C LYS A 99 9.05 -13.08 -6.19
N ILE A 100 8.34 -14.14 -6.59
CA ILE A 100 7.16 -14.66 -5.88
C ILE A 100 7.55 -15.14 -4.48
N ARG A 101 8.59 -15.97 -4.35
CA ARG A 101 9.08 -16.44 -3.04
C ARG A 101 9.47 -15.29 -2.13
N HIS A 102 10.11 -14.25 -2.66
CA HIS A 102 10.46 -13.06 -1.88
C HIS A 102 9.23 -12.32 -1.34
N ILE A 103 8.20 -12.13 -2.18
CA ILE A 103 6.93 -11.52 -1.77
C ILE A 103 6.27 -12.36 -0.67
N ILE A 104 6.15 -13.67 -0.87
CA ILE A 104 5.54 -14.59 0.11
C ILE A 104 6.31 -14.54 1.43
N THR A 105 7.65 -14.66 1.38
CA THR A 105 8.52 -14.62 2.57
C THR A 105 8.34 -13.31 3.34
N TRP A 106 8.26 -12.18 2.63
CA TRP A 106 7.99 -10.89 3.26
C TRP A 106 6.62 -10.86 3.94
N VAL A 107 5.57 -11.37 3.29
CA VAL A 107 4.22 -11.43 3.87
C VAL A 107 4.20 -12.31 5.13
N THR A 108 4.79 -13.51 5.09
CA THR A 108 4.83 -14.44 6.22
C THR A 108 5.58 -13.84 7.41
N LYS A 109 6.75 -13.23 7.17
CA LYS A 109 7.55 -12.58 8.23
C LYS A 109 6.82 -11.40 8.89
N ASN A 110 6.11 -10.58 8.12
CA ASN A 110 5.38 -9.43 8.66
C ASN A 110 4.08 -9.84 9.38
N LYS A 111 3.65 -11.09 9.25
CA LYS A 111 2.44 -11.63 9.89
C LYS A 111 2.73 -12.58 11.06
N LYS A 112 3.97 -12.65 11.55
CA LYS A 112 4.39 -13.61 12.60
C LYS A 112 3.86 -15.04 12.28
N ASP A 113 4.11 -15.53 11.07
CA ASP A 113 3.84 -16.91 10.64
C ASP A 113 2.35 -17.34 10.59
N LYS A 114 1.38 -16.42 10.50
CA LYS A 114 -0.06 -16.77 10.44
C LYS A 114 -0.67 -17.00 9.06
N ILE A 115 0.08 -16.90 7.96
CA ILE A 115 -0.42 -17.22 6.62
C ILE A 115 0.54 -18.17 5.93
N GLU A 116 0.16 -19.44 5.94
CA GLU A 116 0.68 -20.47 5.04
C GLU A 116 -0.15 -20.41 3.75
N GLU A 117 0.51 -20.02 2.65
CA GLU A 117 0.08 -20.05 1.24
C GLU A 117 -1.23 -19.31 0.82
N LEU A 118 -1.13 -18.62 -0.31
CA LEU A 118 -2.25 -18.08 -1.11
C LEU A 118 -2.20 -18.71 -2.50
#